data_AF-A0A1B3SNY3-F1
#
_entry.id   AF-A0A1B3SNY3-F1
#
_cell.length_a   1.000
_cell.length_b   1.000
_cell.length_c   1.000
_cell.angle_alpha   90.00
_cell.angle_beta   90.00
_cell.angle_gamma   90.00
#
_symmetry.space_group_name_H-M   'P 1'
#
loop_
_entity.id
_entity.type
_entity.pdbx_description
1 polymer ?
#
loop_
_entity_poly.entity_id
_entity_poly.type
_entity_poly.pdbx_seq_one_letter_code
_entity_poly.pdbx_strand_id
1 'polypeptide(L)'
;MVKYLINEQQTDPSCLDGNGITPLHLASLNGHIAIVKFLTDEKMCDPKCRDKAQNMPLHLAAAAGSLDIVKFFVSEKHCDPRCRGQQGRTALHHASQEGHLDVVKFLISEQHVDPSCSDKIAIT
;
A
#
# COMPACT_ATOMS: atom_id res chain seq x y z
N MET A 1 -4.52 16.25 -14.45
CA MET A 1 -4.02 15.31 -15.48
C MET A 1 -4.59 13.92 -15.30
N VAL A 2 -4.28 13.17 -14.23
CA VAL A 2 -4.71 11.75 -14.08
C VAL A 2 -6.23 11.56 -14.10
N LYS A 3 -7.01 12.41 -13.42
CA LYS A 3 -8.48 12.39 -13.50
C LYS A 3 -9.03 12.63 -14.91
N TYR A 4 -8.35 13.47 -15.70
CA TYR A 4 -8.78 13.78 -17.07
C TYR A 4 -8.54 12.59 -18.01
N LEU A 5 -7.40 11.90 -17.87
CA LEU A 5 -7.08 10.72 -18.69
C LEU A 5 -8.00 9.53 -18.40
N ILE A 6 -8.36 9.30 -17.13
CA ILE A 6 -9.24 8.18 -16.77
C ILE A 6 -10.68 8.46 -17.19
N ASN A 7 -11.17 9.69 -16.98
CA ASN A 7 -12.57 10.02 -17.20
C ASN A 7 -12.90 10.37 -18.66
N GLU A 8 -12.00 11.01 -19.40
CA GLU A 8 -12.27 11.46 -20.78
C GLU A 8 -11.68 10.55 -21.87
N GLN A 9 -10.59 9.83 -21.59
CA GLN A 9 -9.95 8.96 -22.60
C GLN A 9 -10.35 7.49 -22.45
N GLN A 10 -11.29 7.15 -21.55
CA GLN A 10 -11.71 5.76 -21.23
C GLN A 10 -10.51 4.81 -21.02
N THR A 11 -9.41 5.34 -20.48
CA THR A 11 -8.21 4.54 -20.25
C THR A 11 -8.49 3.62 -19.08
N ASP A 12 -8.38 2.30 -19.29
CA ASP A 12 -8.54 1.32 -18.21
C ASP A 12 -7.47 1.60 -17.13
N PRO A 13 -7.85 2.08 -15.94
CA PRO A 13 -6.92 2.42 -14.87
C PRO A 13 -6.28 1.18 -14.26
N SER A 14 -6.78 -0.02 -14.58
CA SER A 14 -6.15 -1.29 -14.22
C SER A 14 -5.11 -1.75 -15.24
N CYS A 15 -4.90 -1.00 -16.34
CA CYS A 15 -3.97 -1.39 -17.39
C CYS A 15 -2.56 -1.59 -16.83
N LEU A 16 -2.01 -2.74 -17.17
CA LEU A 16 -0.70 -3.19 -16.73
C LEU A 16 0.31 -2.75 -17.79
N ASP A 17 1.42 -2.14 -17.37
CA ASP A 17 2.56 -2.01 -18.26
C ASP A 17 3.20 -3.39 -18.54
N GLY A 18 4.25 -3.44 -19.37
CA GLY A 18 4.98 -4.66 -19.65
C GLY A 18 5.56 -5.38 -18.41
N ASN A 19 5.55 -4.74 -17.24
CA ASN A 19 6.03 -5.26 -15.96
C ASN A 19 4.89 -5.57 -14.95
N GLY A 20 3.63 -5.46 -15.35
CA GLY A 20 2.51 -5.66 -14.43
C GLY A 20 2.28 -4.48 -13.48
N ILE A 21 2.91 -3.33 -13.72
CA ILE A 21 2.78 -2.15 -12.87
C ILE A 21 1.47 -1.46 -13.25
N THR A 22 0.65 -1.17 -12.24
CA THR A 22 -0.60 -0.40 -12.39
C THR A 22 -0.36 1.08 -12.08
N PRO A 23 -1.23 1.99 -12.54
CA PRO A 23 -1.26 3.38 -12.08
C PRO A 23 -1.26 3.53 -10.55
N LEU A 24 -1.87 2.59 -9.82
CA LEU A 24 -1.88 2.58 -8.35
C LEU A 24 -0.48 2.31 -7.76
N HIS A 25 0.31 1.43 -8.37
CA HIS A 25 1.71 1.20 -7.99
C HIS A 25 2.53 2.49 -8.13
N LEU A 26 2.42 3.15 -9.29
CA LEU A 26 3.16 4.39 -9.57
C LEU A 26 2.73 5.54 -8.67
N ALA A 27 1.42 5.69 -8.41
CA ALA A 27 0.91 6.71 -7.49
C ALA A 27 1.41 6.49 -6.06
N SER A 28 1.51 5.23 -5.64
CA SER A 28 2.01 4.84 -4.32
C SER A 28 3.52 5.09 -4.17
N LEU A 29 4.31 4.75 -5.20
CA LEU A 29 5.75 5.01 -5.22
C LEU A 29 6.09 6.50 -5.22
N ASN A 30 5.27 7.33 -5.86
CA ASN A 30 5.50 8.78 -5.93
C ASN A 30 4.88 9.56 -4.76
N GLY A 31 4.20 8.89 -3.81
CA GLY A 31 3.60 9.57 -2.66
C GLY A 31 2.34 10.39 -2.96
N HIS A 32 1.66 10.13 -4.09
CA HIS A 32 0.49 10.91 -4.50
C HIS A 32 -0.83 10.40 -3.89
N ILE A 33 -1.06 10.68 -2.60
CA ILE A 33 -2.23 10.19 -1.84
C ILE A 33 -3.59 10.51 -2.51
N ALA A 34 -3.76 11.70 -3.09
CA ALA A 34 -5.02 12.07 -3.73
C ALA A 34 -5.36 11.18 -4.94
N ILE A 35 -4.34 10.72 -5.67
CA ILE A 35 -4.48 9.81 -6.80
C ILE A 35 -4.73 8.39 -6.29
N VAL A 36 -4.00 7.96 -5.25
CA VAL A 36 -4.22 6.65 -4.62
C VAL A 36 -5.66 6.50 -4.14
N LYS A 37 -6.18 7.49 -3.40
CA LYS A 37 -7.58 7.48 -2.93
C LYS A 37 -8.55 7.41 -4.10
N PHE A 38 -8.39 8.29 -5.09
CA PHE A 38 -9.23 8.30 -6.29
C PHE A 38 -9.26 6.94 -7.01
N LEU A 39 -8.11 6.32 -7.25
CA LEU A 39 -8.00 5.02 -7.92
C LEU A 39 -8.61 3.87 -7.10
N THR A 40 -8.57 3.95 -5.78
CA THR A 40 -9.02 2.86 -4.90
C THR A 40 -10.50 3.00 -4.48
N ASP A 41 -11.01 4.23 -4.36
CA ASP A 41 -12.37 4.50 -3.90
C ASP A 41 -13.42 4.28 -4.99
N GLU A 42 -13.08 4.59 -6.25
CA GLU A 42 -13.97 4.32 -7.39
C GLU A 42 -13.95 2.85 -7.85
N LYS A 43 -13.36 1.95 -7.05
CA LYS A 43 -13.13 0.52 -7.37
C LYS A 43 -12.40 0.29 -8.71
N MET A 44 -11.66 1.29 -9.15
CA MET A 44 -10.94 1.26 -10.43
C MET A 44 -9.68 0.40 -10.35
N CYS A 45 -9.10 0.26 -9.16
CA CYS A 45 -7.93 -0.58 -8.94
C CYS A 45 -8.06 -1.38 -7.63
N ASP A 46 -7.65 -2.65 -7.68
CA ASP A 46 -7.49 -3.47 -6.48
C ASP A 46 -6.24 -3.01 -5.71
N PRO A 47 -6.34 -2.54 -4.44
CA PRO A 47 -5.19 -2.17 -3.63
C PRO A 47 -4.29 -3.36 -3.28
N LYS A 48 -4.76 -4.60 -3.50
CA LYS A 48 -4.02 -5.84 -3.32
C LYS A 48 -3.42 -6.40 -4.61
N CYS A 49 -3.51 -5.66 -5.73
CA CYS A 49 -2.90 -6.05 -6.99
C CYS A 49 -1.39 -6.27 -6.84
N ARG A 50 -0.84 -7.18 -7.64
CA ARG A 50 0.59 -7.51 -7.64
C ARG A 50 1.21 -7.24 -9.01
N ASP A 51 2.36 -6.59 -9.01
CA ASP A 51 3.21 -6.50 -10.20
C ASP A 51 3.93 -7.83 -10.50
N LYS A 52 4.71 -7.89 -11.59
CA LYS A 52 5.49 -9.10 -11.92
C LYS A 52 6.55 -9.45 -10.87
N ALA A 53 7.01 -8.48 -10.09
CA ALA A 53 7.92 -8.68 -8.97
C ALA A 53 7.18 -9.11 -7.68
N GLN A 54 5.88 -9.37 -7.76
CA GLN A 54 4.98 -9.70 -6.64
C GLN A 54 4.77 -8.56 -5.63
N ASN A 55 5.22 -7.35 -5.94
CA ASN A 55 4.99 -6.19 -5.08
C ASN A 55 3.54 -5.72 -5.21
N MET A 56 2.97 -5.39 -4.06
CA MET A 56 1.71 -4.65 -3.92
C MET A 56 1.99 -3.14 -3.83
N PRO A 57 1.03 -2.25 -4.18
CA PRO A 57 1.18 -0.81 -3.98
C PRO A 57 1.64 -0.41 -2.57
N LEU A 58 1.25 -1.16 -1.54
CA LEU A 58 1.72 -0.99 -0.16
C LEU A 58 3.25 -1.11 0.00
N HIS A 59 3.92 -2.01 -0.73
CA HIS A 59 5.39 -2.15 -0.68
C HIS A 59 6.06 -0.89 -1.23
N LEU A 60 5.53 -0.36 -2.34
CA LEU A 60 6.06 0.84 -2.98
C LEU A 60 5.79 2.10 -2.14
N ALA A 61 4.62 2.21 -1.51
CA ALA A 61 4.32 3.28 -0.57
C ALA A 61 5.28 3.29 0.62
N ALA A 62 5.63 2.10 1.13
CA ALA A 62 6.58 1.94 2.22
C ALA A 62 8.02 2.27 1.80
N ALA A 63 8.42 1.87 0.58
CA ALA A 63 9.70 2.25 -0.02
C ALA A 63 9.81 3.78 -0.27
N ALA A 64 8.68 4.43 -0.54
CA ALA A 64 8.60 5.88 -0.76
C ALA A 64 8.50 6.70 0.54
N GLY A 65 8.38 6.04 1.71
CA GLY A 65 8.21 6.72 2.99
C GLY A 65 6.87 7.43 3.16
N SER A 66 5.87 7.09 2.34
CA SER A 66 4.59 7.79 2.33
C SER A 66 3.65 7.24 3.40
N LEU A 67 3.82 7.68 4.65
CA LEU A 67 3.04 7.23 5.80
C LEU A 67 1.52 7.32 5.59
N ASP A 68 1.03 8.39 4.97
CA ASP A 68 -0.40 8.58 4.73
C ASP A 68 -0.99 7.52 3.79
N ILE A 69 -0.21 7.10 2.78
CA ILE A 69 -0.61 6.05 1.85
C ILE A 69 -0.55 4.69 2.52
N VAL A 70 0.48 4.44 3.34
CA VAL A 70 0.61 3.21 4.11
C VAL A 70 -0.57 3.06 5.08
N LYS A 71 -0.93 4.11 5.81
CA LYS A 71 -2.12 4.14 6.68
C LYS A 71 -3.40 3.90 5.90
N PHE A 72 -3.57 4.55 4.76
CA PHE A 72 -4.73 4.33 3.90
C PHE A 72 -4.87 2.86 3.48
N PHE A 73 -3.79 2.23 3.02
CA PHE A 73 -3.85 0.83 2.60
C PHE A 73 -4.07 -0.15 3.76
N VAL A 74 -3.38 0.04 4.89
CA VAL A 74 -3.47 -0.87 6.04
C VAL A 74 -4.79 -0.68 6.80
N SER A 75 -5.11 0.55 7.20
CA SER A 75 -6.24 0.84 8.09
C SER A 75 -7.57 0.99 7.33
N GLU A 76 -7.58 1.62 6.15
CA GLU A 76 -8.84 1.85 5.42
C GLU A 76 -9.12 0.70 4.42
N LYS A 77 -8.09 0.20 3.73
CA LYS A 77 -8.25 -0.87 2.70
C LYS A 77 -7.90 -2.28 3.18
N HIS A 78 -7.53 -2.43 4.45
CA HIS A 78 -7.34 -3.73 5.10
C HIS A 78 -6.33 -4.61 4.32
N CYS A 79 -5.25 -4.00 3.82
CA CYS A 79 -4.12 -4.71 3.24
C CYS A 79 -3.24 -5.27 4.36
N ASP A 80 -2.89 -6.57 4.29
CA ASP A 80 -2.00 -7.18 5.28
C ASP A 80 -0.56 -6.67 5.07
N PRO A 81 0.02 -5.90 6.02
CA PRO A 81 1.38 -5.36 5.90
C PRO A 81 2.48 -6.44 5.92
N ARG A 82 2.13 -7.69 6.25
CA ARG A 82 3.05 -8.85 6.25
C ARG A 82 3.06 -9.59 4.91
N CYS A 83 2.25 -9.16 3.94
CA CYS A 83 2.33 -9.68 2.58
C CYS A 83 3.78 -9.57 2.08
N ARG A 84 4.23 -10.63 1.41
CA ARG A 84 5.56 -10.71 0.82
C ARG A 84 5.48 -10.33 -0.65
N GLY A 85 6.33 -9.40 -1.05
CA GLY A 85 6.59 -9.03 -2.42
C GLY A 85 7.90 -9.62 -2.92
N GLN A 86 8.66 -8.81 -3.65
CA GLN A 86 9.89 -9.23 -4.30
C GLN A 86 10.89 -9.80 -3.29
N GLN A 87 11.50 -10.94 -3.61
CA GLN A 87 12.49 -11.63 -2.76
C GLN A 87 11.98 -11.94 -1.34
N GLY A 88 10.66 -12.06 -1.15
CA GLY A 88 10.08 -12.34 0.17
C GLY A 88 10.07 -11.13 1.12
N ARG A 89 10.39 -9.93 0.62
CA ARG A 89 10.41 -8.69 1.39
C ARG A 89 9.00 -8.20 1.67
N THR A 90 8.77 -7.68 2.87
CA THR A 90 7.50 -7.05 3.27
C THR A 90 7.62 -5.53 3.19
N ALA A 91 6.49 -4.81 3.30
CA ALA A 91 6.50 -3.34 3.37
C ALA A 91 7.46 -2.81 4.45
N LEU A 92 7.56 -3.51 5.59
CA LEU A 92 8.48 -3.15 6.67
C LEU A 92 9.95 -3.24 6.22
N HIS A 93 10.33 -4.24 5.42
CA HIS A 93 11.70 -4.36 4.91
C HIS A 93 12.07 -3.19 4.01
N HIS A 94 11.16 -2.77 3.13
CA HIS A 94 11.37 -1.62 2.25
C HIS A 94 11.52 -0.32 3.06
N ALA A 95 10.59 -0.03 3.97
CA ALA A 95 10.67 1.17 4.81
C ALA A 95 11.95 1.20 5.67
N SER A 96 12.38 0.04 6.17
CA SER A 96 13.60 -0.07 6.99
C SER A 96 14.87 0.14 6.16
N GLN A 97 14.92 -0.40 4.93
CA GLN A 97 16.06 -0.24 4.03
C GLN A 97 16.26 1.23 3.63
N GLU A 98 15.17 1.95 3.37
CA GLU A 98 15.20 3.35 2.93
C GLU A 98 15.22 4.35 4.10
N GLY A 99 15.15 3.87 5.36
CA GLY A 99 15.29 4.71 6.56
C GLY A 99 14.03 5.48 6.97
N HIS A 100 12.84 5.07 6.50
CA HIS A 100 11.56 5.74 6.80
C HIS A 100 11.01 5.33 8.18
N LEU A 101 11.58 5.93 9.22
CA LEU A 101 11.33 5.55 10.62
C LEU A 101 9.86 5.65 11.07
N ASP A 102 9.14 6.65 10.57
CA ASP A 102 7.72 6.87 10.84
C ASP A 102 6.84 5.76 10.27
N VAL A 103 7.11 5.34 9.03
CA VAL A 103 6.47 4.19 8.39
C VAL A 103 6.82 2.89 9.12
N VAL A 104 8.08 2.69 9.49
CA VAL A 104 8.53 1.52 10.27
C VAL A 104 7.76 1.41 11.59
N LYS A 105 7.68 2.51 12.35
CA LYS A 105 6.95 2.55 13.63
C LYS A 105 5.48 2.17 13.46
N PHE A 106 4.82 2.73 12.45
CA PHE A 106 3.42 2.42 12.16
C PHE A 106 3.23 0.95 11.74
N LEU A 107 4.07 0.42 10.85
CA LEU A 107 3.94 -0.96 10.40
C LEU A 107 4.20 -1.97 11.53
N ILE A 108 5.10 -1.65 12.47
CA ILE A 108 5.32 -2.46 13.67
C ILE A 108 4.09 -2.41 14.58
N SER A 109 3.50 -1.23 14.82
CA SER A 109 2.31 -1.15 15.66
C SER A 109 1.15 -1.96 15.08
N GLU A 110 0.88 -1.85 13.77
CA GLU A 110 -0.22 -2.59 13.12
C GLU A 110 0.05 -4.10 13.04
N GLN A 111 1.31 -4.56 13.09
CA GLN A 111 1.64 -5.99 13.13
C GLN A 111 1.47 -6.62 14.51
N HIS A 112 1.53 -5.82 15.57
CA HIS A 112 1.36 -6.27 16.95
C HIS A 112 -0.06 -6.06 17.50
N VAL A 113 -0.90 -5.30 16.79
CA VAL A 113 -2.31 -5.12 17.15
C VAL A 113 -3.12 -6.29 16.61
N ASP A 114 -3.30 -7.32 17.44
CA ASP A 114 -4.48 -8.18 17.40
C ASP A 114 -5.61 -7.42 18.12
N PRO A 115 -6.58 -6.79 17.43
CA PRO A 115 -7.68 -6.08 18.08
C PRO A 115 -8.64 -7.02 18.84
N SER A 116 -8.49 -8.35 18.70
CA SER A 116 -9.23 -9.36 19.46
C SER A 116 -8.66 -9.66 20.85
N CYS A 117 -7.46 -9.18 21.19
CA CYS A 117 -6.94 -9.23 22.57
C CYS A 117 -7.18 -7.90 23.29
N SER A 118 -8.41 -7.39 23.19
CA SER A 118 -8.94 -6.50 24.22
C SER A 118 -9.49 -7.39 25.34
N ASP A 119 -8.94 -7.24 26.54
CA ASP A 119 -9.41 -7.75 27.83
C ASP A 119 -9.19 -9.24 28.17
N LYS A 120 -8.02 -9.52 28.75
CA LYS A 120 -7.90 -9.76 30.21
C LYS A 120 -6.44 -9.93 30.58
N ILE A 121 -5.86 -8.85 31.11
CA ILE A 121 -4.75 -8.98 32.04
C ILE A 121 -5.33 -9.62 33.29
N ALA A 122 -5.30 -10.95 33.37
CA ALA A 122 -5.42 -11.68 34.62
C ALA A 122 -4.01 -11.99 35.09
N ILE A 123 -3.42 -11.06 35.83
CA ILE A 123 -2.40 -11.42 36.82
C ILE A 123 -3.18 -12.05 37.99
N THR A 124 -3.23 -13.37 38.01
CA THR A 124 -3.23 -14.23 39.21
C THR A 124 -2.75 -15.62 38.78
#